data_AF-A0A0B2UVF0-F1
#
_entry.id   AF-A0A0B2UVF0-F1
#
_cell.length_a   1.000
_cell.length_b   1.000
_cell.length_c   1.000
_cell.angle_alpha   90.00
_cell.angle_beta   90.00
_cell.angle_gamma   90.00
#
_symmetry.space_group_name_H-M   'P 1'
#
loop_
_entity.id
_entity.type
_entity.pdbx_description
1 polymer ?
#
loop_
_entity_poly.entity_id
_entity_poly.type
_entity_poly.pdbx_seq_one_letter_code
_entity_poly.pdbx_strand_id
1 'polypeptide(L)'
;MGRPLCRICHLVHETPRNPLVAPCRCSGTMQYVHIGCLVHWLEISAKKMYPQPRCELCGYHYKRHPCIDVIAFTFLLFAYFRIG
;
A
#
# COMPACT_ATOMS: atom_id res chain seq x y z
N MET A 1 -15.78 -21.14 2.61
CA MET A 1 -14.56 -20.31 2.74
C MET A 1 -14.68 -19.14 1.79
N GLY A 2 -14.57 -17.91 2.30
CA GLY A 2 -14.77 -16.70 1.51
C GLY A 2 -13.52 -16.29 0.73
N ARG A 3 -13.72 -15.77 -0.47
CA ARG A 3 -12.69 -15.11 -1.29
C ARG A 3 -12.07 -13.92 -0.53
N PRO A 4 -10.76 -13.65 -0.66
CA PRO A 4 -10.09 -12.58 0.05
C PRO A 4 -10.65 -11.20 -0.34
N LEU A 5 -10.72 -10.28 0.62
CA LEU A 5 -11.25 -8.92 0.46
C LEU A 5 -10.12 -7.92 0.71
N CYS A 6 -10.11 -6.81 -0.03
CA CYS A 6 -9.25 -5.68 0.31
C CYS A 6 -9.68 -5.07 1.64
N ARG A 7 -8.76 -4.94 2.60
CA ARG A 7 -9.02 -4.34 3.93
C ARG A 7 -9.36 -2.84 3.90
N ILE A 8 -9.22 -2.18 2.75
CA ILE A 8 -9.44 -0.74 2.60
C ILE A 8 -10.79 -0.46 1.93
N CYS A 9 -11.04 -1.07 0.78
CA CYS A 9 -12.28 -0.83 0.02
C CYS A 9 -13.34 -1.91 0.21
N HIS A 10 -13.03 -3.02 0.89
CA HIS A 10 -13.92 -4.16 1.11
C HIS A 10 -14.48 -4.80 -0.18
N LEU A 11 -13.74 -4.69 -1.28
CA LEU A 11 -14.05 -5.34 -2.56
C LEU A 11 -13.13 -6.53 -2.80
N VAL A 12 -13.65 -7.53 -3.52
CA VAL A 12 -12.90 -8.74 -3.93
C VAL A 12 -12.29 -8.61 -5.32
N HIS A 13 -12.77 -7.66 -6.11
CA HIS A 13 -12.40 -7.53 -7.51
C HIS A 13 -10.89 -7.32 -7.68
N GLU A 14 -10.22 -8.18 -8.42
CA GLU A 14 -8.80 -8.07 -8.75
C GLU A 14 -8.63 -7.93 -10.27
N THR A 15 -7.65 -7.15 -10.68
CA THR A 15 -7.25 -7.06 -12.09
C THR A 15 -5.74 -7.27 -12.18
N PRO A 16 -5.20 -7.66 -13.36
CA PRO A 16 -3.75 -7.76 -13.55
C PRO A 16 -3.00 -6.47 -13.20
N ARG A 17 -3.66 -5.30 -13.31
CA ARG A 17 -3.11 -3.99 -12.97
C ARG A 17 -3.33 -3.58 -11.51
N ASN A 18 -4.27 -4.21 -10.81
CA ASN A 18 -4.61 -3.90 -9.42
C ASN A 18 -4.97 -5.18 -8.65
N PRO A 19 -3.99 -6.09 -8.44
CA PRO A 19 -4.22 -7.33 -7.72
C PRO A 19 -4.34 -7.11 -6.21
N LEU A 20 -4.91 -8.08 -5.51
CA LEU A 20 -4.81 -8.18 -4.05
C LEU A 20 -3.41 -8.70 -3.67
N VAL A 21 -2.76 -8.01 -2.73
CA VAL A 21 -1.43 -8.35 -2.22
C VAL A 21 -1.46 -8.46 -0.69
N ALA A 22 -0.48 -9.17 -0.14
CA ALA A 22 -0.25 -9.29 1.30
C ALA A 22 1.02 -8.53 1.72
N PRO A 23 0.95 -7.19 1.89
CA PRO A 23 2.12 -6.35 2.03
C PRO A 23 2.70 -6.38 3.46
N CYS A 24 1.97 -6.91 4.44
CA CYS A 24 2.40 -6.96 5.84
C CYS A 24 2.24 -8.37 6.44
N ARG A 25 2.40 -8.50 7.76
CA ARG A 25 2.25 -9.76 8.50
C ARG A 25 0.91 -9.91 9.20
N CYS A 26 -0.07 -9.05 8.92
CA CYS A 26 -1.44 -9.30 9.35
C CYS A 26 -1.91 -10.67 8.85
N SER A 27 -2.87 -11.27 9.54
CA SER A 27 -3.45 -12.57 9.20
C SER A 27 -4.93 -12.43 8.85
N GLY A 28 -5.50 -13.49 8.26
CA GLY A 28 -6.91 -13.52 7.87
C GLY A 28 -7.24 -12.50 6.78
N THR A 29 -8.44 -11.93 6.81
CA THR A 29 -8.90 -10.95 5.82
C THR A 29 -8.11 -9.64 5.86
N MET A 30 -7.54 -9.29 7.01
CA MET A 30 -6.79 -8.04 7.22
C MET A 30 -5.41 -8.04 6.55
N GLN A 31 -4.96 -9.17 6.01
CA GLN A 31 -3.67 -9.25 5.31
C GLN A 31 -3.74 -8.74 3.87
N TYR A 32 -4.93 -8.77 3.25
CA TYR A 32 -5.10 -8.50 1.83
C TYR A 32 -5.46 -7.03 1.56
N VAL A 33 -4.81 -6.44 0.56
CA VAL A 33 -5.10 -5.08 0.10
C VAL A 33 -4.85 -4.98 -1.39
N HIS A 34 -5.63 -4.18 -2.12
CA HIS A 34 -5.31 -3.86 -3.50
C HIS A 34 -4.06 -2.99 -3.55
N ILE A 35 -3.23 -3.20 -4.59
CA ILE A 35 -2.05 -2.33 -4.81
C ILE A 35 -2.47 -0.86 -4.82
N GLY A 36 -3.44 -0.48 -5.66
CA GLY A 36 -3.93 0.91 -5.78
C GLY A 36 -4.51 1.48 -4.48
N CYS A 37 -5.21 0.65 -3.68
CA CYS A 37 -5.70 1.09 -2.39
C CYS A 37 -4.56 1.32 -1.38
N LEU A 38 -3.54 0.46 -1.39
CA LEU A 38 -2.35 0.63 -0.55
C LEU A 38 -1.58 1.89 -0.94
N VAL A 39 -1.41 2.15 -2.25
CA VAL A 39 -0.83 3.39 -2.76
C VAL A 39 -1.57 4.58 -2.15
N HIS A 40 -2.84 4.70 -2.48
CA HIS A 40 -3.66 5.84 -2.07
C HIS A 40 -3.65 6.05 -0.56
N TRP A 41 -3.73 4.95 0.22
CA TRP A 41 -3.62 5.00 1.67
C TRP A 41 -2.32 5.61 2.16
N LEU A 42 -1.19 5.22 1.56
CA LEU A 42 0.13 5.76 1.92
C LEU A 42 0.27 7.23 1.53
N GLU A 43 -0.29 7.63 0.38
CA GLU A 43 -0.29 9.02 -0.10
C GLU A 43 -1.02 9.95 0.88
N ILE A 44 -2.26 9.61 1.24
CA ILE A 44 -3.06 10.41 2.17
C ILE A 44 -2.51 10.34 3.61
N SER A 45 -1.77 9.28 3.93
CA SER A 45 -1.19 9.10 5.26
C SER A 45 0.05 9.95 5.53
N ALA A 46 0.57 10.73 4.55
CA ALA A 46 1.62 11.78 4.54
C ALA A 46 2.85 11.66 5.49
N LYS A 47 2.67 11.30 6.76
CA LYS A 47 3.70 11.01 7.77
C LYS A 47 4.28 9.59 7.73
N LYS A 48 3.80 8.71 6.85
CA LYS A 48 4.23 7.28 6.81
C LYS A 48 5.17 6.94 5.64
N MET A 49 5.50 7.87 4.75
CA MET A 49 6.19 7.55 3.50
C MET A 49 7.71 7.40 3.62
N TYR A 50 8.31 8.04 4.63
CA TYR A 50 9.75 7.99 4.90
C TYR A 50 10.02 7.76 6.40
N PRO A 51 11.06 6.99 6.78
CA PRO A 51 11.98 6.26 5.91
C PRO A 51 11.38 4.98 5.31
N GLN A 52 10.39 4.35 5.94
CA GLN A 52 9.66 3.19 5.40
C GLN A 52 8.24 3.12 5.96
N PRO A 53 7.22 2.89 5.12
CA PRO A 53 5.85 2.78 5.59
C PRO A 53 5.62 1.49 6.38
N ARG A 54 4.99 1.65 7.55
CA ARG A 54 4.61 0.55 8.45
C ARG A 54 3.12 0.32 8.40
N CYS A 55 2.73 -0.94 8.54
CA CYS A 55 1.34 -1.30 8.78
C CYS A 55 0.88 -0.73 10.12
N GLU A 56 -0.29 -0.09 10.15
CA GLU A 56 -0.84 0.48 11.39
C GLU A 56 -1.45 -0.55 12.34
N LEU A 57 -1.69 -1.77 11.85
CA LEU A 57 -2.28 -2.85 12.63
C LEU A 57 -1.20 -3.69 13.30
N CYS A 58 -0.19 -4.10 12.54
CA CYS A 58 0.85 -5.01 13.03
C CYS A 58 2.22 -4.36 13.20
N GLY A 59 2.40 -3.08 12.83
CA GLY A 59 3.68 -2.37 12.91
C GLY A 59 4.76 -2.85 11.93
N TYR A 60 4.52 -3.95 11.20
CA TYR A 60 5.48 -4.50 10.24
C TYR A 60 5.71 -3.54 9.09
N HIS A 61 6.97 -3.40 8.68
CA HIS A 61 7.36 -2.65 7.49
C HIS A 61 6.75 -3.31 6.27
N TYR A 62 6.02 -2.55 5.43
CA TYR A 62 5.46 -3.16 4.23
C TYR A 62 6.58 -3.81 3.40
N LYS A 63 6.34 -5.03 2.90
CA LYS A 63 7.28 -5.76 2.06
C LYS A 63 7.62 -4.89 0.86
N ARG A 64 8.91 -4.75 0.54
CA ARG A 64 9.38 -4.08 -0.68
C ARG A 64 8.76 -4.80 -1.88
N HIS A 65 7.82 -4.14 -2.51
CA HIS A 65 7.18 -4.59 -3.74
C HIS A 65 7.56 -3.56 -4.79
N PRO A 66 7.98 -3.94 -6.01
CA PRO A 66 8.40 -2.99 -7.04
C PRO A 66 7.38 -1.86 -7.27
N CYS A 67 6.09 -2.15 -7.15
CA CYS A 67 5.01 -1.17 -7.24
C CYS A 67 5.00 -0.14 -6.10
N ILE A 68 5.45 -0.51 -4.89
CA ILE A 68 5.61 0.39 -3.74
C ILE A 68 6.86 1.26 -3.92
N ASP A 69 7.94 0.71 -4.48
CA ASP A 69 9.20 1.42 -4.72
C ASP A 69 9.07 2.51 -5.81
N VAL A 70 8.25 2.28 -6.86
CA VAL A 70 7.94 3.32 -7.88
C VAL A 70 7.30 4.55 -7.23
N ILE A 71 6.49 4.36 -6.19
CA ILE A 71 5.75 5.44 -5.52
C ILE A 71 6.65 6.23 -4.57
N ALA A 72 7.60 5.57 -3.88
CA ALA A 72 8.64 6.30 -3.14
C ALA A 72 9.46 7.21 -4.07
N PHE A 73 9.76 6.75 -5.28
CA PHE A 73 10.53 7.51 -6.27
C PHE A 73 9.73 8.68 -6.89
N THR A 74 8.46 8.47 -7.25
CA THR A 74 7.64 9.56 -7.82
C THR A 74 7.34 10.63 -6.78
N PHE A 75 7.07 10.27 -5.52
CA PHE A 75 6.85 11.27 -4.46
C PHE A 75 8.10 12.05 -4.09
N LEU A 76 9.30 11.45 -4.09
CA LEU A 76 10.56 12.19 -3.93
C LEU A 76 10.76 13.20 -5.08
N LEU A 77 10.41 12.82 -6.32
CA LEU A 77 10.48 13.72 -7.47
C LEU A 77 9.40 14.82 -7.45
N PHE A 78 8.14 14.51 -7.09
CA PHE A 78 7.06 15.50 -6.99
C PHE A 78 7.21 16.44 -5.79
N ALA A 79 7.75 15.96 -4.66
CA ALA A 79 8.12 16.83 -3.54
C ALA A 79 9.26 17.78 -3.94
N TYR A 80 10.23 17.33 -4.75
CA TYR A 80 11.28 18.18 -5.31
C TYR A 80 10.73 19.20 -6.34
N PHE A 81 9.72 18.83 -7.14
CA PHE A 81 9.09 19.71 -8.14
C PHE A 81 8.05 20.70 -7.60
N ARG A 82 7.63 20.58 -6.32
CA ARG A 82 6.73 21.54 -5.66
C ARG A 82 7.47 22.69 -4.94
N ILE A 83 8.80 22.68 -4.97
CA ILE A 83 9.68 23.74 -4.45
C ILE A 83 10.43 24.43 -5.61
N GLY A 84 9.84 24.40 -6.82
CA GLY A 84 10.29 25.15 -8.00
C GLY A 84 9.27 26.18 -8.40
#